data_AF-A0A1H9X7W1-F1
#
_entry.id   AF-A0A1H9X7W1-F1
#
_cell.length_a   1.000
_cell.length_b   1.000
_cell.length_c   1.000
_cell.angle_alpha   90.00
_cell.angle_beta   90.00
_cell.angle_gamma   90.00
#
_symmetry.space_group_name_H-M   'P 1'
#
loop_
_entity.id
_entity.type
_entity.pdbx_description
1 polymer ?
#
loop_
_entity_poly.entity_id
_entity_poly.type
_entity_poly.pdbx_seq_one_letter_code
_entity_poly.pdbx_strand_id
1 'polypeptide(L)'
;MTNEQIIFNNRVELMDKGIIKGTGNKITVENEEGEKFELEEPEQIHTYAGWKALNRQVKKGEKSVASFMIWKHTTRKPKEKDEEPQEAMFQTKAFWFTESQTEAIAQ
;
A
#
# COMPACT_ATOMS: atom_id res chain seq x y z
N MET A 1 -5.16 6.80 -12.31
CA MET A 1 -4.15 6.42 -11.30
C MET A 1 -4.81 5.56 -10.23
N THR A 2 -4.55 4.26 -10.26
CA THR A 2 -5.11 3.30 -9.28
C THR A 2 -4.29 3.29 -7.99
N ASN A 3 -4.87 2.77 -6.90
CA ASN A 3 -4.11 2.61 -5.66
C ASN A 3 -2.89 1.69 -5.84
N GLU A 4 -3.00 0.66 -6.68
CA GLU A 4 -1.90 -0.27 -6.95
C GLU A 4 -0.71 0.45 -7.60
N GLN A 5 -0.96 1.32 -8.59
CA GLN A 5 0.07 2.15 -9.21
C GLN A 5 0.71 3.11 -8.18
N ILE A 6 -0.10 3.76 -7.34
CA ILE A 6 0.41 4.67 -6.30
C ILE A 6 1.35 3.93 -5.34
N ILE A 7 0.92 2.76 -4.85
CA ILE A 7 1.69 1.95 -3.90
C ILE A 7 2.97 1.44 -4.56
N PHE A 8 2.88 0.96 -5.81
CA PHE A 8 4.04 0.46 -6.54
C PHE A 8 5.09 1.56 -6.77
N ASN A 9 4.68 2.72 -7.28
CA ASN A 9 5.59 3.85 -7.51
C ASN A 9 6.27 4.28 -6.21
N ASN A 10 5.52 4.36 -5.10
CA ASN A 10 6.11 4.69 -3.80
C ASN A 10 7.08 3.61 -3.32
N ARG A 11 6.82 2.31 -3.56
CA ARG A 11 7.77 1.25 -3.22
C ARG A 11 9.08 1.41 -3.98
N VAL A 12 9.02 1.67 -5.28
CA VAL A 12 10.22 1.90 -6.10
C VAL A 12 11.01 3.11 -5.57
N GLU A 13 10.33 4.23 -5.30
CA GLU A 13 11.00 5.40 -4.71
C GLU A 13 11.62 5.15 -3.34
N LEU A 14 10.96 4.37 -2.47
CA LEU A 14 11.49 4.04 -1.15
C LEU A 14 12.71 3.13 -1.24
N MET A 15 12.77 2.27 -2.25
CA MET A 15 13.91 1.42 -2.54
C MET A 15 15.08 2.25 -3.07
N ASP A 16 14.84 3.17 -4.01
CA ASP A 16 15.84 4.11 -4.53
C ASP A 16 16.43 4.99 -3.41
N LYS A 17 15.59 5.44 -2.47
CA LYS A 17 16.01 6.18 -1.27
C LYS A 17 16.73 5.30 -0.22
N GLY A 18 16.80 3.98 -0.41
CA GLY A 18 17.42 3.03 0.51
C GLY A 18 16.66 2.82 1.83
N ILE A 19 15.39 3.21 1.90
CA ILE A 19 14.53 3.03 3.09
C ILE A 19 14.04 1.58 3.19
N ILE A 20 13.70 0.99 2.04
CA ILE A 20 13.31 -0.41 1.94
C ILE A 20 14.32 -1.17 1.08
N LYS A 21 14.41 -2.49 1.27
CA LYS A 21 15.34 -3.33 0.52
C LYS A 21 14.70 -3.86 -0.76
N GLY A 22 15.52 -4.33 -1.70
CA GLY A 22 15.06 -5.21 -2.76
C GLY A 22 14.92 -6.64 -2.25
N THR A 23 14.00 -7.41 -2.83
CA THR A 23 13.77 -8.82 -2.47
C THR A 23 14.77 -9.76 -3.17
N GLY A 24 15.67 -9.24 -4.01
CA GLY A 24 16.56 -10.02 -4.87
C GLY A 24 15.87 -10.64 -6.10
N ASN A 25 14.55 -10.56 -6.19
CA ASN A 25 13.80 -10.99 -7.37
C ASN A 25 13.81 -9.89 -8.42
N LYS A 26 13.95 -10.24 -9.70
CA LYS A 26 13.79 -9.28 -10.80
C LYS A 26 12.38 -9.39 -11.36
N ILE A 27 11.71 -8.26 -11.47
CA ILE A 27 10.40 -8.14 -12.12
C ILE A 27 10.55 -7.35 -13.42
N THR A 28 9.87 -7.80 -14.46
CA THR A 28 9.70 -7.04 -15.69
C THR A 28 8.48 -6.14 -15.53
N VAL A 29 8.71 -4.84 -15.48
CA VAL A 29 7.65 -3.85 -15.37
C VAL A 29 7.47 -3.21 -16.74
N GLU A 30 6.24 -3.19 -17.23
CA GLU A 30 5.85 -2.46 -18.44
C GLU A 30 5.30 -1.09 -18.01
N ASN A 31 5.89 0.00 -18.52
CA ASN A 31 5.37 1.35 -18.28
C ASN A 31 4.12 1.61 -19.14
N GLU A 32 3.46 2.76 -18.91
CA GLU A 32 2.30 3.18 -19.71
C GLU A 32 2.62 3.44 -21.20
N GLU A 33 3.90 3.50 -21.56
CA GLU A 33 4.42 3.65 -22.94
C GLU A 33 4.80 2.29 -23.58
N GLY A 34 4.60 1.16 -22.89
CA GLY A 34 4.90 -0.19 -23.37
C GLY A 34 6.38 -0.59 -23.28
N GLU A 35 7.22 0.21 -22.64
CA GLU A 35 8.63 -0.11 -22.41
C GLU A 35 8.77 -1.05 -21.21
N LYS A 36 9.47 -2.17 -21.43
CA LYS A 36 9.76 -3.17 -20.42
C LYS A 36 11.12 -2.90 -19.81
N PHE A 37 11.16 -2.66 -18.52
CA PHE A 37 12.41 -2.55 -17.77
C PHE A 37 12.50 -3.63 -16.69
N GLU A 38 13.70 -4.17 -16.51
CA GLU A 38 14.00 -5.08 -15.41
C GLU A 38 14.32 -4.25 -14.16
N LEU A 39 13.46 -4.36 -13.16
CA LEU A 39 13.68 -3.75 -11.85
C LEU A 39 13.80 -4.87 -10.81
N GLU A 40 14.64 -4.67 -9.79
CA GLU A 40 14.59 -5.49 -8.60
C GLU A 40 13.29 -5.20 -7.83
N GLU A 41 12.55 -6.25 -7.49
CA GLU A 41 11.29 -6.14 -6.79
C GLU A 41 11.51 -5.49 -5.41
N PRO A 42 10.88 -4.34 -5.13
CA PRO A 42 11.02 -3.69 -3.83
C PRO A 42 10.37 -4.53 -2.73
N GLU A 43 10.80 -4.39 -1.47
CA GLU A 43 10.17 -5.05 -0.33
C GLU A 43 8.66 -4.74 -0.27
N GLN A 44 7.87 -5.70 0.23
CA GLN A 44 6.44 -5.51 0.42
C GLN A 44 6.19 -4.54 1.58
N ILE A 45 5.32 -3.56 1.33
CA ILE A 45 4.81 -2.66 2.36
C ILE A 45 3.29 -2.77 2.43
N HIS A 46 2.76 -2.82 3.64
CA HIS A 46 1.33 -2.78 3.86
C HIS A 46 0.98 -1.79 4.97
N THR A 47 -0.28 -1.34 4.96
CA THR A 47 -0.85 -0.66 6.12
C THR A 47 -0.99 -1.65 7.27
N TYR A 48 -1.16 -1.15 8.50
CA TYR A 48 -1.42 -2.00 9.67
C TYR A 48 -2.58 -3.00 9.43
N ALA A 49 -3.67 -2.53 8.82
CA ALA A 49 -4.81 -3.38 8.49
C ALA A 49 -4.46 -4.42 7.41
N GLY A 50 -3.63 -4.06 6.42
CA GLY A 50 -3.13 -4.98 5.41
C GLY A 50 -2.29 -6.11 6.01
N TRP A 51 -1.36 -5.78 6.92
CA TRP A 51 -0.61 -6.80 7.65
C TRP A 51 -1.52 -7.69 8.51
N LYS A 52 -2.51 -7.10 9.18
CA LYS A 52 -3.48 -7.85 9.99
C LYS A 52 -4.27 -8.87 9.15
N ALA A 53 -4.61 -8.53 7.90
CA ALA A 53 -5.26 -9.45 6.97
C ALA A 53 -4.34 -10.61 6.55
N LEU A 54 -3.02 -10.43 6.61
CA LEU A 54 -2.00 -11.45 6.35
C LEU A 54 -1.60 -12.24 7.62
N ASN A 55 -2.39 -12.18 8.69
CA ASN A 55 -2.09 -12.78 10.00
C ASN A 55 -0.77 -12.28 10.63
N ARG A 56 -0.41 -11.03 10.35
CA ARG A 56 0.75 -10.36 10.93
C ARG A 56 0.34 -9.08 11.63
N GLN A 57 1.04 -8.74 12.71
CA GLN A 57 0.80 -7.51 13.45
C GLN A 57 2.07 -6.67 13.47
N VAL A 58 1.95 -5.36 13.28
CA VAL A 58 3.09 -4.45 13.46
C VAL A 58 3.49 -4.47 14.94
N LYS A 59 4.79 -4.68 15.19
CA LYS A 59 5.37 -4.74 16.54
C LYS A 59 5.10 -3.44 17.29
N LYS A 60 4.91 -3.56 18.61
CA LYS A 60 4.61 -2.40 19.46
C LYS A 60 5.80 -1.41 19.45
N GLY A 61 5.51 -0.14 19.14
CA GLY A 61 6.50 0.95 19.16
C GLY A 61 7.14 1.26 17.79
N GLU A 62 6.87 0.43 16.78
CA GLU A 62 7.36 0.68 15.42
C GLU A 62 6.70 1.90 14.77
N LYS A 63 7.51 2.68 14.05
CA LYS A 63 7.05 3.83 13.25
C LYS A 63 6.90 3.44 11.79
N SER A 64 5.98 4.06 11.08
CA SER A 64 5.81 3.83 9.65
C SER A 64 7.07 4.21 8.87
N VAL A 65 7.48 3.37 7.93
CA VAL A 65 8.59 3.67 7.00
C VAL A 65 8.23 4.74 5.99
N ALA A 66 6.94 4.84 5.66
CA ALA A 66 6.43 5.81 4.69
C ALA A 66 4.99 6.19 4.98
N SER A 67 4.61 7.36 4.49
CA SER A 67 3.23 7.81 4.51
C SER A 67 2.90 8.58 3.24
N PHE A 68 1.85 8.18 2.53
CA PHE A 68 1.40 8.81 1.30
C PHE A 68 -0.12 8.74 1.18
N MET A 69 -0.70 9.55 0.30
CA MET A 69 -2.15 9.59 0.10
C MET A 69 -2.60 8.44 -0.81
N ILE A 70 -3.69 7.77 -0.44
CA ILE A 70 -4.37 6.77 -1.25
C ILE A 70 -5.85 7.13 -1.39
N TRP A 71 -6.47 6.67 -2.47
CA TRP A 71 -7.92 6.82 -2.66
C TRP A 71 -8.66 5.77 -1.84
N LYS A 72 -9.62 6.20 -1.03
CA LYS A 72 -10.50 5.32 -0.28
C LYS A 72 -11.92 5.47 -0.79
N HIS A 73 -12.54 4.35 -1.14
CA HIS A 73 -13.97 4.31 -1.40
C HIS A 73 -14.74 4.43 -0.08
N THR A 74 -15.76 5.28 -0.08
CA THR A 74 -16.74 5.36 0.99
C THR A 74 -18.12 5.45 0.40
N THR A 75 -19.04 4.73 1.02
CA THR A 75 -20.46 4.83 0.72
C THR A 75 -21.06 5.82 1.71
N ARG A 76 -21.62 6.92 1.22
CA ARG A 76 -22.41 7.80 2.08
C ARG A 76 -23.76 7.13 2.32
N LYS A 77 -24.18 7.07 3.58
CA LYS A 77 -25.54 6.61 3.90
C LYS A 77 -26.54 7.61 3.31
N PRO A 78 -27.59 7.14 2.62
CA PRO A 78 -28.60 8.03 2.07
C PRO A 78 -29.31 8.78 3.20
N LYS A 79 -29.56 10.07 2.99
CA LYS A 79 -30.23 10.94 3.97
C LYS A 79 -31.75 10.75 3.98
N GLU A 80 -32.31 10.23 2.88
CA GLU A 80 -33.72 9.90 2.72
C GLU A 80 -33.91 8.44 2.32
N LYS A 81 -35.09 7.86 2.61
CA LYS A 81 -35.39 6.42 2.41
C LYS A 81 -35.39 5.96 0.93
N ASP A 82 -35.45 6.89 -0.01
CA ASP A 82 -35.53 6.65 -1.46
C ASP A 82 -34.25 7.03 -2.23
N GLU A 83 -33.20 7.47 -1.52
CA GLU A 83 -31.95 7.87 -2.17
C GLU A 83 -30.99 6.69 -2.31
N GLU A 84 -30.44 6.47 -3.51
CA GLU A 84 -29.42 5.45 -3.72
C GLU A 84 -28.12 5.81 -2.99
N PRO A 85 -27.40 4.82 -2.44
CA PRO A 85 -26.13 5.06 -1.77
C PRO A 85 -25.12 5.66 -2.75
N GLN A 86 -24.82 6.96 -2.59
CA GLN A 86 -23.79 7.62 -3.39
C GLN A 86 -22.40 7.11 -2.97
N GLU A 87 -21.72 6.50 -3.93
CA GLU A 87 -20.30 6.18 -3.84
C GLU A 87 -19.49 7.49 -3.92
N ALA A 88 -18.68 7.73 -2.91
CA ALA A 88 -17.73 8.83 -2.89
C ALA A 88 -16.32 8.27 -2.74
N MET A 89 -15.36 8.89 -3.42
CA MET A 89 -13.95 8.63 -3.21
C MET A 89 -13.31 9.84 -2.55
N PHE A 90 -12.45 9.60 -1.56
CA PHE A 90 -11.64 10.66 -0.97
C PHE A 90 -10.21 10.16 -0.78
N GLN A 91 -9.25 11.09 -0.84
CA GLN A 91 -7.87 10.78 -0.51
C GLN A 91 -7.67 10.78 1.00
N THR A 92 -7.01 9.74 1.51
CA THR A 92 -6.61 9.66 2.90
C THR A 92 -5.12 9.37 2.98
N LYS A 93 -4.45 9.96 3.98
CA LYS A 93 -3.08 9.60 4.30
C LYS A 93 -3.05 8.19 4.88
N ALA A 94 -2.27 7.31 4.27
CA ALA A 94 -2.01 5.96 4.76
C ALA A 94 -0.58 5.86 5.30
N PHE A 95 -0.40 4.98 6.28
CA PHE A 95 0.89 4.70 6.93
C PHE A 95 1.30 3.28 6.61
N TRP A 96 2.54 3.11 6.17
CA TRP A 96 3.05 1.86 5.61
C TRP A 96 4.17 1.31 6.47
N PHE A 97 4.20 -0.01 6.60
CA PHE A 97 5.15 -0.77 7.39
C PHE A 97 5.70 -1.90 6.53
N THR A 98 6.97 -2.24 6.73
CA THR A 98 7.62 -3.39 6.08
C THR A 98 7.33 -4.68 6.84
N GLU A 99 7.64 -5.82 6.23
CA GLU A 99 7.46 -7.12 6.86
C GLU A 99 8.31 -7.27 8.13
N SER A 100 9.55 -6.75 8.10
CA SER A 100 10.50 -6.77 9.21
C SER A 100 9.98 -6.10 10.49
N GLN A 101 9.08 -5.13 10.36
CA GLN A 101 8.42 -4.43 11.46
C GLN A 101 7.23 -5.19 12.05
N THR A 102 6.91 -6.37 11.50
CA THR A 102 5.76 -7.17 11.92
C THR A 102 6.17 -8.48 12.55
N GLU A 103 5.27 -9.03 13.36
CA GLU A 103 5.34 -10.34 13.99
C GLU A 103 4.11 -11.17 13.61
N ALA A 104 4.24 -12.49 13.62
CA ALA A 104 3.10 -13.38 13.36
C ALA A 104 2.11 -13.26 14.52
N ILE A 105 0.82 -13.17 14.21
CA ILE A 105 -0.24 -13.26 15.22
C ILE A 105 -0.35 -14.73 15.59
N ALA A 106 0.03 -15.09 16.81
CA ALA A 106 -0.19 -16.44 17.33
C ALA A 106 -1.70 -16.75 17.29
N GLN A 107 -2.07 -17.87 16.66
CA GLN A 107 -3.45 -18.38 16.65
C GLN A 107 -3.86 -18.91 18.01
#